data_AF-A0A2D6UI39-F1
#
_entry.id   AF-A0A2D6UI39-F1
#
_cell.length_a   1.000
_cell.length_b   1.000
_cell.length_c   1.000
_cell.angle_alpha   90.00
_cell.angle_beta   90.00
_cell.angle_gamma   90.00
#
_symmetry.space_group_name_H-M   'P 1'
#
loop_
_entity.id
_entity.type
_entity.pdbx_description
1 polymer ?
#
loop_
_entity_poly.entity_id
_entity_poly.type
_entity_poly.pdbx_seq_one_letter_code
_entity_poly.pdbx_strand_id
1 'polypeptide(L)'
;SSWLMTLRTEDMDGDGDLDILASDRKGKNSKVLWLENPGPKANRNQKSWVEHTVGAHGREVMFIDFTDLNGDGRKDAIVPCRPREILILYQPEKLDQHWEEQVLTFPSEKYGTAKGVRVADLDKDGKLDIAVTCEHANGHLSGCFYLSYQNSTRDRFWKDTDIGGPLGTKYDRIELLDVDGDGDLDLFSCEERDQLGVFWYENPSVSNF
;
A
#
# COMPACT_ATOMS: atom_id res chain seq x y z
N SER A 1 -7.45 -16.43 14.76
CA SER A 1 -7.10 -16.87 13.40
C SER A 1 -6.45 -15.70 12.70
N SER A 2 -5.38 -15.96 11.94
CA SER A 2 -4.78 -14.95 11.05
C SER A 2 -5.71 -14.67 9.88
N TRP A 3 -5.72 -13.43 9.38
CA TRP A 3 -6.42 -13.02 8.17
C TRP A 3 -5.46 -12.25 7.29
N LEU A 4 -4.73 -12.98 6.46
CA LEU A 4 -3.77 -12.38 5.54
C LEU A 4 -4.48 -11.64 4.41
N MET A 5 -4.09 -10.39 4.18
CA MET A 5 -4.60 -9.57 3.08
C MET A 5 -3.58 -9.45 1.96
N THR A 6 -2.30 -9.30 2.30
CA THR A 6 -1.19 -9.27 1.34
C THR A 6 -0.26 -10.44 1.60
N LEU A 7 0.26 -11.02 0.51
CA LEU A 7 1.38 -11.94 0.47
C LEU A 7 2.26 -11.54 -0.71
N ARG A 8 3.54 -11.25 -0.46
CA ARG A 8 4.55 -10.91 -1.47
C ARG A 8 5.86 -11.61 -1.16
N THR A 9 6.67 -11.85 -2.19
CA THR A 9 8.03 -12.38 -2.05
C THR A 9 9.05 -11.27 -2.23
N GLU A 10 10.05 -11.22 -1.35
CA GLU A 10 11.15 -10.26 -1.38
C GLU A 10 12.34 -10.89 -0.67
N ASP A 11 13.57 -10.58 -1.08
CA ASP A 11 14.78 -10.89 -0.29
C ASP A 11 14.91 -9.81 0.80
N MET A 12 14.35 -10.07 2.00
CA MET A 12 14.21 -9.04 3.02
C MET A 12 15.53 -8.77 3.73
N ASP A 13 16.37 -9.79 3.90
CA ASP A 13 17.64 -9.73 4.64
C ASP A 13 18.91 -9.70 3.77
N GLY A 14 18.75 -9.82 2.44
CA GLY A 14 19.83 -9.71 1.48
C GLY A 14 20.70 -10.96 1.38
N ASP A 15 20.22 -12.11 1.86
CA ASP A 15 20.95 -13.38 1.79
C ASP A 15 20.76 -14.12 0.45
N GLY A 16 19.85 -13.62 -0.40
CA GLY A 16 19.57 -14.11 -1.74
C GLY A 16 18.44 -15.16 -1.81
N ASP A 17 17.87 -15.56 -0.67
CA ASP A 17 16.67 -16.39 -0.62
C ASP A 17 15.40 -15.51 -0.51
N LEU A 18 14.36 -15.83 -1.29
CA LEU A 18 13.12 -15.05 -1.22
C LEU A 18 12.32 -15.39 0.04
N ASP A 19 12.01 -14.36 0.82
CA ASP A 19 11.16 -14.37 2.00
C ASP A 19 9.69 -14.14 1.64
N ILE A 20 8.82 -14.13 2.66
CA ILE A 20 7.39 -13.81 2.51
C ILE A 20 7.03 -12.61 3.37
N LEU A 21 6.68 -11.48 2.75
CA LEU A 21 6.07 -10.31 3.41
C LEU A 21 4.54 -10.46 3.42
N ALA A 22 3.91 -10.18 4.56
CA ALA A 22 2.47 -10.31 4.73
C ALA A 22 1.85 -9.22 5.62
N SER A 23 0.57 -8.93 5.35
CA SER A 23 -0.27 -8.12 6.25
C SER A 23 -1.35 -8.99 6.89
N ASP A 24 -1.34 -9.12 8.22
CA ASP A 24 -2.35 -9.84 9.00
C ASP A 24 -3.38 -8.85 9.58
N ARG A 25 -4.56 -8.85 8.99
CA ARG A 25 -5.55 -7.79 9.12
C ARG A 25 -6.11 -7.61 10.50
N LYS A 26 -6.45 -8.68 11.24
CA LYS A 26 -7.46 -8.56 12.30
C LYS A 26 -7.09 -9.22 13.61
N GLY A 27 -7.36 -8.50 14.70
CA GLY A 27 -7.25 -8.99 16.06
C GLY A 27 -6.08 -8.35 16.81
N LYS A 28 -5.86 -8.79 18.05
CA LYS A 28 -4.85 -8.20 18.95
C LYS A 28 -3.42 -8.34 18.44
N ASN A 29 -3.18 -9.27 17.52
CA ASN A 29 -1.88 -9.57 16.93
C ASN A 29 -1.79 -9.15 15.45
N SER A 30 -2.75 -8.36 14.96
CA SER A 30 -2.69 -7.79 13.62
C SER A 30 -1.42 -6.96 13.46
N LYS A 31 -0.77 -7.08 12.31
CA LYS A 31 0.54 -6.46 12.02
C LYS A 31 0.94 -6.67 10.57
N VAL A 32 1.96 -5.94 10.14
CA VAL A 32 2.79 -6.32 9.01
C VAL A 32 3.96 -7.15 9.54
N LEU A 33 4.24 -8.27 8.88
CA LEU A 33 5.26 -9.23 9.26
C LEU A 33 5.94 -9.80 8.01
N TRP A 34 7.15 -10.33 8.16
CA TRP A 34 7.75 -11.19 7.15
C TRP A 34 8.23 -12.51 7.75
N LEU A 35 8.28 -13.54 6.92
CA LEU A 35 8.77 -14.87 7.27
C LEU A 35 10.11 -15.09 6.57
N GLU A 36 11.16 -15.28 7.36
CA GLU A 36 12.52 -15.54 6.91
C GLU A 36 12.65 -16.95 6.36
N ASN A 37 13.03 -17.04 5.10
CA ASN A 37 13.36 -18.26 4.41
C ASN A 37 14.73 -18.74 4.89
N PRO A 38 14.83 -19.87 5.61
CA PRO A 38 16.11 -20.33 6.16
C PRO A 38 17.05 -20.93 5.09
N GLY A 39 16.72 -20.73 3.81
CA GLY A 39 17.40 -21.22 2.64
C GLY A 39 17.12 -22.67 2.25
N PRO A 40 17.49 -23.06 1.02
CA PRO A 40 17.06 -24.30 0.39
C PRO A 40 17.49 -25.55 1.14
N LYS A 41 18.68 -25.54 1.76
CA LYS A 41 19.17 -26.67 2.55
C LYS A 41 18.36 -26.86 3.83
N ALA A 42 18.01 -25.77 4.52
CA ALA A 42 17.24 -25.85 5.76
C ALA A 42 15.77 -26.21 5.48
N ASN A 43 15.21 -25.70 4.38
CA ASN A 43 13.87 -26.07 3.91
C ASN A 43 13.76 -27.57 3.61
N ARG A 44 14.78 -28.19 2.99
CA ARG A 44 14.82 -29.66 2.78
C ARG A 44 14.79 -30.45 4.09
N ASN A 45 15.31 -29.87 5.16
CA ASN A 45 15.28 -30.43 6.51
C ASN A 45 14.04 -29.99 7.30
N GLN A 46 13.05 -29.36 6.65
CA GLN A 46 11.81 -28.88 7.27
C GLN A 46 12.04 -27.92 8.44
N LYS A 47 13.11 -27.11 8.38
CA LYS A 47 13.33 -26.05 9.37
C LYS A 47 12.22 -25.02 9.25
N SER A 48 11.67 -24.60 10.39
CA SER A 48 10.66 -23.54 10.43
C SER A 48 11.23 -22.21 9.97
N TRP A 49 10.39 -21.43 9.28
CA TRP A 49 10.66 -20.05 8.92
C TRP A 49 10.49 -19.17 10.17
N VAL A 50 11.35 -18.17 10.32
CA VAL A 50 11.32 -17.26 11.47
C VAL A 50 10.43 -16.08 11.14
N GLU A 51 9.52 -15.72 12.05
CA GLU A 51 8.66 -14.56 11.86
C GLU A 51 9.31 -13.31 12.45
N HIS A 52 9.34 -12.24 11.65
CA HIS A 52 9.80 -10.91 12.04
C HIS A 52 8.65 -9.92 11.91
N THR A 53 8.51 -9.03 12.89
CA THR A 53 7.46 -8.01 12.87
C THR A 53 8.00 -6.72 12.27
N VAL A 54 7.29 -6.19 11.25
CA VAL A 54 7.60 -4.91 10.61
C VAL A 54 6.94 -3.77 11.38
N GLY A 55 5.63 -3.87 11.67
CA GLY A 55 4.91 -2.81 12.40
C GLY A 55 3.38 -2.93 12.35
N ALA A 56 2.69 -1.80 12.58
CA ALA A 56 1.22 -1.70 12.58
C ALA A 56 0.51 -2.60 13.62
N HIS A 57 1.15 -2.85 14.76
CA HIS A 57 0.65 -3.79 15.76
C HIS A 57 -0.72 -3.37 16.32
N GLY A 58 -1.70 -4.26 16.23
CA GLY A 58 -3.06 -4.05 16.73
C GLY A 58 -3.94 -3.16 15.86
N ARG A 59 -3.46 -2.74 14.68
CA ARG A 59 -4.24 -1.96 13.69
C ARG A 59 -4.88 -2.88 12.65
N GLU A 60 -6.04 -2.49 12.14
CA GLU A 60 -6.69 -3.28 11.08
C GLU A 60 -6.07 -2.97 9.71
N VAL A 61 -4.98 -3.68 9.38
CA VAL A 61 -4.19 -3.52 8.15
C VAL A 61 -4.86 -4.16 6.93
N MET A 62 -4.70 -3.56 5.75
CA MET A 62 -5.35 -4.02 4.52
C MET A 62 -4.32 -4.39 3.43
N PHE A 63 -4.57 -4.06 2.16
CA PHE A 63 -3.67 -4.39 1.06
C PHE A 63 -2.49 -3.40 0.99
N ILE A 64 -1.29 -3.86 1.34
CA ILE A 64 -0.09 -3.01 1.45
C ILE A 64 0.65 -2.89 0.12
N ASP A 65 1.52 -1.88 0.04
CA ASP A 65 2.59 -1.80 -0.95
C ASP A 65 3.97 -1.75 -0.29
N PHE A 66 5.01 -2.11 -1.04
CA PHE A 66 6.39 -2.24 -0.54
C PHE A 66 7.38 -1.70 -1.57
N THR A 67 7.92 -0.50 -1.34
CA THR A 67 8.79 0.21 -2.29
C THR A 67 9.67 1.22 -1.58
N ASP A 68 10.77 1.64 -2.20
CA ASP A 68 11.63 2.71 -1.70
C ASP A 68 10.94 4.08 -1.88
N LEU A 69 10.19 4.51 -0.87
CA LEU A 69 9.40 5.74 -0.91
C LEU A 69 10.28 6.97 -0.72
N ASN A 70 11.30 6.87 0.13
CA ASN A 70 12.12 7.99 0.55
C ASN A 70 13.43 8.16 -0.27
N GLY A 71 13.73 7.22 -1.17
CA GLY A 71 14.89 7.24 -2.05
C GLY A 71 16.21 6.86 -1.38
N ASP A 72 16.17 6.14 -0.26
CA ASP A 72 17.36 5.76 0.51
C ASP A 72 17.95 4.38 0.12
N GLY A 73 17.36 3.74 -0.88
CA GLY A 73 17.77 2.45 -1.40
C GLY A 73 17.20 1.24 -0.64
N ARG A 74 16.36 1.45 0.38
CA ARG A 74 15.65 0.40 1.12
C ARG A 74 14.14 0.54 0.90
N LYS A 75 13.41 -0.58 0.92
CA LYS A 75 11.97 -0.56 0.65
C LYS A 75 11.19 -0.30 1.92
N ASP A 76 10.30 0.68 1.88
CA ASP A 76 9.38 1.02 2.94
C ASP A 76 8.04 0.27 2.76
N ALA A 77 7.33 -0.01 3.86
CA ALA A 77 5.97 -0.57 3.79
C ALA A 77 4.93 0.53 3.92
N ILE A 78 4.04 0.64 2.92
CA ILE A 78 2.92 1.58 2.91
C ILE A 78 1.66 0.79 3.23
N VAL A 79 1.06 1.10 4.38
CA VAL A 79 0.11 0.23 5.07
C VAL A 79 -1.21 0.97 5.29
N PRO A 80 -2.26 0.72 4.48
CA PRO A 80 -3.59 1.21 4.76
C PRO A 80 -4.15 0.53 6.02
N CYS A 81 -4.53 1.35 6.99
CA CYS A 81 -5.11 0.95 8.26
C CYS A 81 -6.52 1.52 8.39
N ARG A 82 -7.50 0.65 8.67
CA ARG A 82 -8.87 1.11 8.90
C ARG A 82 -8.95 1.88 10.24
N PRO A 83 -9.75 2.96 10.29
CA PRO A 83 -10.60 3.44 9.20
C PRO A 83 -9.86 4.34 8.20
N ARG A 84 -9.02 5.29 8.62
CA ARG A 84 -8.53 6.36 7.72
C ARG A 84 -7.09 6.76 8.01
N GLU A 85 -6.24 5.76 8.10
CA GLU A 85 -4.81 5.94 8.28
C GLU A 85 -4.05 5.25 7.16
N ILE A 86 -2.98 5.88 6.69
CA ILE A 86 -1.92 5.21 5.95
C ILE A 86 -0.67 5.28 6.81
N LEU A 87 -0.17 4.13 7.24
CA LEU A 87 1.11 4.04 7.91
C LEU A 87 2.21 3.93 6.87
N ILE A 88 3.28 4.70 7.03
CA ILE A 88 4.53 4.47 6.35
C ILE A 88 5.49 3.91 7.39
N LEU A 89 5.93 2.67 7.17
CA LEU A 89 6.93 2.00 7.98
C LEU A 89 8.25 2.09 7.22
N TYR A 90 9.19 2.90 7.71
CA TYR A 90 10.48 3.09 7.07
C TYR A 90 11.46 2.00 7.46
N GLN A 91 12.11 1.38 6.47
CA GLN A 91 13.05 0.29 6.72
C GLN A 91 14.34 0.81 7.39
N PRO A 92 14.74 0.26 8.56
CA PRO A 92 15.98 0.63 9.20
C PRO A 92 17.20 0.13 8.39
N GLU A 93 18.38 0.71 8.63
CA GLU A 93 19.63 0.23 8.02
C GLU A 93 19.96 -1.22 8.41
N LYS A 94 19.52 -1.65 9.59
CA LYS A 94 19.69 -3.01 10.10
C LYS A 94 18.34 -3.57 10.54
N LEU A 95 17.99 -4.76 10.05
CA LEU A 95 16.67 -5.36 10.26
C LEU A 95 16.38 -5.79 11.70
N ASP A 96 17.40 -5.84 12.56
CA ASP A 96 17.23 -6.05 14.00
C ASP A 96 16.75 -4.79 14.74
N GLN A 97 16.71 -3.64 14.06
CA GLN A 97 16.18 -2.39 14.58
C GLN A 97 14.69 -2.23 14.29
N HIS A 98 14.04 -1.35 15.05
CA HIS A 98 12.64 -1.01 14.81
C HIS A 98 12.46 -0.17 13.55
N TRP A 99 11.43 -0.48 12.78
CA TRP A 99 10.97 0.35 11.68
C TRP A 99 10.37 1.63 12.22
N GLU A 100 10.69 2.76 11.59
CA GLU A 100 10.12 4.04 12.01
C GLU A 100 8.71 4.17 11.44
N GLU A 101 7.74 4.52 12.29
CA GLU A 101 6.33 4.66 11.89
C GLU A 101 5.96 6.14 11.71
N GLN A 102 5.45 6.48 10.53
CA GLN A 102 4.70 7.69 10.28
C GLN A 102 3.24 7.36 10.00
N VAL A 103 2.33 8.17 10.53
CA VAL A 103 0.89 8.05 10.26
C VAL A 103 0.44 9.23 9.44
N LEU A 104 -0.11 8.94 8.26
CA LEU A 104 -0.88 9.88 7.46
C LEU A 104 -2.37 9.65 7.71
N THR A 105 -3.16 10.71 7.62
CA THR A 105 -4.62 10.67 7.73
C THR A 105 -5.23 11.42 6.57
N PHE A 106 -6.48 11.10 6.24
CA PHE A 106 -7.20 11.75 5.16
C PHE A 106 -8.65 12.09 5.55
N PRO A 107 -9.27 13.08 4.89
CA PRO A 107 -10.52 13.67 5.35
C PRO A 107 -11.72 12.72 5.28
N SER A 108 -12.43 12.59 6.39
CA SER A 108 -13.54 11.64 6.54
C SER A 108 -14.83 12.06 5.84
N GLU A 109 -14.95 13.35 5.53
CA GLU A 109 -16.04 13.97 4.78
C GLU A 109 -15.85 13.86 3.26
N LYS A 110 -14.66 13.47 2.80
CA LYS A 110 -14.37 13.25 1.37
C LYS A 110 -14.28 11.79 1.00
N TYR A 111 -13.71 10.94 1.85
CA TYR A 111 -13.35 9.57 1.48
C TYR A 111 -13.92 8.50 2.42
N GLY A 112 -14.03 7.28 1.90
CA GLY A 112 -14.37 6.07 2.67
C GLY A 112 -13.26 5.66 3.66
N THR A 113 -13.14 4.37 3.93
CA THR A 113 -12.08 3.80 4.79
C THR A 113 -11.01 3.11 3.97
N ALA A 114 -9.74 3.27 4.35
CA ALA A 114 -8.58 2.77 3.62
C ALA A 114 -8.68 1.26 3.34
N LYS A 115 -8.39 0.86 2.10
CA LYS A 115 -8.55 -0.52 1.63
C LYS A 115 -7.32 -1.06 0.94
N GLY A 116 -6.74 -0.32 0.01
CA GLY A 116 -5.53 -0.70 -0.70
C GLY A 116 -4.71 0.51 -1.06
N VAL A 117 -3.42 0.28 -1.30
CA VAL A 117 -2.49 1.31 -1.77
C VAL A 117 -1.60 0.81 -2.89
N ARG A 118 -1.16 1.75 -3.73
CA ARG A 118 -0.03 1.60 -4.66
C ARG A 118 0.79 2.88 -4.68
N VAL A 119 2.09 2.74 -4.90
CA VAL A 119 3.03 3.85 -4.90
C VAL A 119 3.66 4.00 -6.28
N ALA A 120 3.56 5.19 -6.85
CA ALA A 120 4.18 5.58 -8.11
C ALA A 120 4.21 7.11 -8.23
N ASP A 121 5.00 7.65 -9.16
CA ASP A 121 4.91 9.06 -9.55
C ASP A 121 3.68 9.23 -10.46
N LEU A 122 2.57 9.71 -9.89
CA LEU A 122 1.28 9.79 -10.58
C LEU A 122 1.09 11.14 -11.26
N ASP A 123 1.65 12.22 -10.70
CA ASP A 123 1.56 13.56 -11.28
C ASP A 123 2.80 14.00 -12.07
N LYS A 124 3.78 13.09 -12.24
CA LYS A 124 5.02 13.27 -13.01
C LYS A 124 5.91 14.39 -12.48
N ASP A 125 5.84 14.70 -11.19
CA ASP A 125 6.72 15.68 -10.54
C ASP A 125 8.10 15.10 -10.15
N GLY A 126 8.32 13.80 -10.39
CA GLY A 126 9.54 13.08 -10.05
C GLY A 126 9.57 12.56 -8.62
N LYS A 127 8.47 12.65 -7.88
CA LYS A 127 8.30 12.09 -6.53
C LYS A 127 7.23 11.02 -6.53
N LEU A 128 7.33 10.11 -5.57
CA LEU A 128 6.36 9.04 -5.43
C LEU A 128 5.12 9.52 -4.65
N ASP A 129 3.96 9.30 -5.25
CA ASP A 129 2.64 9.48 -4.64
C ASP A 129 2.10 8.16 -4.09
N ILE A 130 1.08 8.24 -3.24
CA ILE A 130 0.34 7.07 -2.75
C ILE A 130 -1.09 7.11 -3.29
N ALA A 131 -1.39 6.25 -4.27
CA ALA A 131 -2.76 5.95 -4.66
C ALA A 131 -3.46 5.14 -3.55
N VAL A 132 -4.70 5.48 -3.23
CA VAL A 132 -5.49 4.88 -2.16
C VAL A 132 -6.89 4.53 -2.65
N THR A 133 -7.29 3.29 -2.41
CA THR A 133 -8.68 2.84 -2.56
C THR A 133 -9.37 2.77 -1.21
N CYS A 134 -10.68 3.01 -1.23
CA CYS A 134 -11.54 2.95 -0.07
C CYS A 134 -12.63 1.88 -0.19
N GLU A 135 -13.01 1.35 0.97
CA GLU A 135 -14.31 0.70 1.18
C GLU A 135 -15.22 1.64 1.99
N HIS A 136 -16.52 1.37 2.03
CA HIS A 136 -17.49 2.23 2.73
C HIS A 136 -17.53 3.70 2.23
N ALA A 137 -17.16 3.94 0.98
CA ALA A 137 -17.34 5.21 0.27
C ALA A 137 -18.82 5.39 -0.15
N ASN A 138 -19.71 5.49 0.84
CA ASN A 138 -21.15 5.63 0.60
C ASN A 138 -21.55 7.11 0.41
N GLY A 139 -22.65 7.35 -0.29
CA GLY A 139 -23.20 8.69 -0.49
C GLY A 139 -22.32 9.54 -1.40
N HIS A 140 -21.83 10.66 -0.87
CA HIS A 140 -20.96 11.59 -1.62
C HIS A 140 -19.47 11.29 -1.46
N LEU A 141 -19.11 10.26 -0.69
CA LEU A 141 -17.71 9.92 -0.43
C LEU A 141 -17.08 9.30 -1.67
N SER A 142 -15.86 9.74 -2.00
CA SER A 142 -15.02 9.18 -3.05
C SER A 142 -14.37 7.87 -2.59
N GLY A 143 -14.17 6.98 -3.57
CA GLY A 143 -13.59 5.66 -3.36
C GLY A 143 -12.13 5.55 -3.78
N CYS A 144 -11.60 6.52 -4.53
CA CYS A 144 -10.22 6.49 -5.03
C CYS A 144 -9.63 7.90 -5.03
N PHE A 145 -8.42 8.04 -4.49
CA PHE A 145 -7.67 9.29 -4.43
C PHE A 145 -6.17 9.00 -4.41
N TYR A 146 -5.33 10.02 -4.53
CA TYR A 146 -3.91 9.90 -4.22
C TYR A 146 -3.44 10.97 -3.25
N LEU A 147 -2.34 10.67 -2.56
CA LEU A 147 -1.65 11.55 -1.62
C LEU A 147 -0.29 11.93 -2.20
N SER A 148 0.02 13.23 -2.24
CA SER A 148 1.34 13.76 -2.62
C SER A 148 1.97 14.60 -1.52
N TYR A 149 3.28 14.48 -1.31
CA TYR A 149 4.02 15.28 -0.32
C TYR A 149 4.66 16.51 -0.94
N GLN A 150 4.84 17.57 -0.14
CA GLN A 150 5.37 18.83 -0.66
C GLN A 150 6.90 18.83 -0.67
N ASN A 151 7.53 18.58 0.49
CA ASN A 151 8.96 18.74 0.69
C ASN A 151 9.65 17.43 1.06
N SER A 152 8.99 16.61 1.88
CA SER A 152 9.56 15.37 2.40
C SER A 152 8.49 14.31 2.55
N THR A 153 8.88 13.05 2.34
CA THR A 153 8.04 11.91 2.74
C THR A 153 7.72 11.95 4.24
N ARG A 154 8.52 12.69 5.03
CA ARG A 154 8.30 12.91 6.47
C ARG A 154 7.34 14.05 6.80
N ASP A 155 6.73 14.68 5.80
CA ASP A 155 5.71 15.70 6.00
C ASP A 155 4.48 15.10 6.70
N ARG A 156 3.99 15.77 7.75
CA ARG A 156 2.80 15.32 8.50
C ARG A 156 1.52 15.33 7.69
N PHE A 157 1.46 16.19 6.67
CA PHE A 157 0.27 16.39 5.85
C PHE A 157 0.67 16.27 4.40
N TRP A 158 0.06 15.29 3.74
CA TRP A 158 0.14 15.12 2.29
C TRP A 158 -1.13 15.67 1.67
N LYS A 159 -1.01 16.28 0.50
CA LYS A 159 -2.15 16.81 -0.24
C LYS A 159 -2.95 15.64 -0.80
N ASP A 160 -4.25 15.61 -0.56
CA ASP A 160 -5.17 14.70 -1.22
C ASP A 160 -5.65 15.26 -2.56
N THR A 161 -5.62 14.43 -3.60
CA THR A 161 -6.25 14.69 -4.88
C THR A 161 -7.25 13.58 -5.17
N ASP A 162 -8.52 13.96 -5.31
CA ASP A 162 -9.61 13.04 -5.60
C ASP A 162 -9.53 12.54 -7.05
N ILE A 163 -9.58 11.21 -7.25
CA ILE A 163 -9.57 10.56 -8.56
C ILE A 163 -10.99 10.09 -8.93
N GLY A 164 -11.86 9.76 -7.98
CA GLY A 164 -13.28 9.55 -8.32
C GLY A 164 -14.25 8.94 -7.30
N GLY A 165 -15.51 9.42 -7.36
CA GLY A 165 -16.78 8.82 -6.88
C GLY A 165 -18.00 9.76 -7.06
N PRO A 166 -19.24 9.30 -7.42
CA PRO A 166 -20.11 8.35 -6.67
C PRO A 166 -20.78 7.24 -7.54
N LEU A 167 -21.47 6.18 -7.08
CA LEU A 167 -21.94 5.69 -5.76
C LEU A 167 -21.92 4.14 -5.77
N GLY A 168 -21.56 3.50 -4.64
CA GLY A 168 -21.64 2.04 -4.42
C GLY A 168 -20.33 1.36 -4.03
N THR A 169 -19.22 2.07 -4.16
CA THR A 169 -17.93 1.51 -4.53
C THR A 169 -17.11 0.98 -3.36
N LYS A 170 -16.91 -0.35 -3.34
CA LYS A 170 -15.79 -1.01 -2.64
C LYS A 170 -14.71 -1.27 -3.66
N TYR A 171 -13.60 -0.54 -3.57
CA TYR A 171 -12.43 -0.79 -4.41
C TYR A 171 -11.41 -1.64 -3.68
N ASP A 172 -11.03 -2.79 -4.24
CA ASP A 172 -10.06 -3.69 -3.61
C ASP A 172 -8.62 -3.35 -4.03
N ARG A 173 -8.07 -4.12 -4.96
CA ARG A 173 -6.68 -3.99 -5.38
C ARG A 173 -6.54 -2.85 -6.40
N ILE A 174 -5.46 -2.10 -6.27
CA ILE A 174 -5.04 -1.11 -7.27
C ILE A 174 -3.94 -1.74 -8.13
N GLU A 175 -4.03 -1.58 -9.43
CA GLU A 175 -2.91 -1.81 -10.35
C GLU A 175 -2.67 -0.52 -11.14
N LEU A 176 -1.40 -0.22 -11.42
CA LEU A 176 -0.98 0.95 -12.17
C LEU A 176 -0.36 0.51 -13.49
N LEU A 177 -0.82 1.07 -14.61
CA LEU A 177 -0.36 0.70 -15.94
C LEU A 177 -0.66 1.84 -16.92
N ASP A 178 0.32 2.19 -17.75
CA ASP A 178 0.15 3.03 -18.94
C ASP A 178 -0.61 2.20 -20.00
N VAL A 179 -1.93 2.34 -20.08
CA VAL A 179 -2.74 1.49 -20.96
C VAL A 179 -2.91 2.09 -22.35
N ASP A 180 -2.90 3.41 -22.44
CA ASP A 180 -3.11 4.16 -23.68
C ASP A 180 -1.79 4.46 -24.42
N GLY A 181 -0.66 4.31 -23.74
CA GLY A 181 0.69 4.48 -24.28
C GLY A 181 1.15 5.93 -24.30
N ASP A 182 0.52 6.84 -23.55
CA ASP A 182 0.91 8.24 -23.48
C ASP A 182 2.12 8.49 -22.55
N GLY A 183 2.49 7.47 -21.78
CA GLY A 183 3.63 7.43 -20.90
C GLY A 183 3.35 7.85 -19.47
N ASP A 184 2.11 8.16 -19.06
CA ASP A 184 1.72 8.21 -17.65
C ASP A 184 1.04 6.92 -17.18
N LEU A 185 0.98 6.74 -15.86
CA LEU A 185 0.39 5.55 -15.27
C LEU A 185 -1.07 5.80 -14.96
N ASP A 186 -1.95 4.99 -15.54
CA ASP A 186 -3.36 4.94 -15.20
C ASP A 186 -3.62 4.09 -13.97
N LEU A 187 -4.81 4.26 -13.38
CA LEU A 187 -5.24 3.49 -12.22
C LEU A 187 -6.34 2.50 -12.60
N PHE A 188 -6.14 1.24 -12.23
CA PHE A 188 -7.14 0.18 -12.32
C PHE A 188 -7.57 -0.29 -10.94
N SER A 189 -8.88 -0.48 -10.75
CA SER A 189 -9.40 -1.15 -9.56
C SER A 189 -10.67 -1.96 -9.83
N CYS A 190 -11.06 -2.79 -8.87
CA CYS A 190 -12.29 -3.59 -8.96
C CYS A 190 -13.35 -3.06 -8.02
N GLU A 191 -14.60 -2.94 -8.48
CA GLU A 191 -15.76 -2.62 -7.64
C GLU A 191 -16.51 -3.91 -7.24
N GLU A 192 -16.96 -4.00 -5.98
CA GLU A 192 -17.48 -5.26 -5.43
C GLU A 192 -18.90 -5.23 -4.84
N ARG A 193 -19.67 -4.16 -5.01
CA ARG A 193 -21.02 -4.05 -4.44
C ARG A 193 -22.11 -3.83 -5.47
N ASP A 194 -21.99 -2.79 -6.29
CA ASP A 194 -23.10 -2.29 -7.10
C ASP A 194 -22.84 -2.40 -8.62
N GLN A 195 -21.59 -2.29 -9.05
CA GLN A 195 -21.13 -2.27 -10.44
C GLN A 195 -19.98 -3.26 -10.68
N LEU A 196 -20.11 -4.47 -10.11
CA LEU A 196 -19.21 -5.63 -10.19
C LEU A 196 -18.35 -5.67 -11.47
N GLY A 197 -17.17 -5.05 -11.43
CA GLY A 197 -16.40 -4.77 -12.65
C GLY A 197 -15.00 -4.21 -12.37
N VAL A 198 -14.22 -4.10 -13.44
CA VAL A 198 -12.92 -3.41 -13.44
C VAL A 198 -13.14 -1.98 -13.92
N PHE A 199 -12.63 -1.03 -13.15
CA PHE A 199 -12.67 0.39 -13.40
C PHE A 199 -11.28 0.84 -13.82
N TRP A 200 -11.23 1.66 -14.86
CA TRP A 200 -10.04 2.34 -15.36
C TRP A 200 -10.24 3.83 -15.14
N TYR A 201 -9.24 4.46 -14.54
CA TYR A 201 -9.14 5.90 -14.39
C TYR A 201 -7.95 6.36 -15.22
N GLU A 202 -8.25 7.06 -16.29
CA GLU A 202 -7.25 7.74 -17.11
C GLU A 202 -6.51 8.77 -16.28
N ASN A 203 -5.19 8.77 -16.37
CA ASN A 203 -4.36 9.85 -15.90
C ASN A 203 -4.12 10.85 -17.04
N PRO A 204 -4.56 12.12 -16.93
CA PRO A 204 -4.42 13.07 -18.03
C PRO A 204 -3.12 13.88 -17.96
N SER A 205 -2.13 13.41 -17.21
CA SER A 205 -0.91 14.15 -16.89
C SER A 205 0.00 14.34 -18.12
N VAL A 206 -0.09 13.45 -19.12
CA VAL A 206 0.52 13.64 -20.44
C VAL A 206 -0.51 13.53 -21.57
N SER A 207 -1.15 14.64 -21.89
CA SER A 207 -2.03 14.68 -23.08
C SER A 207 -1.21 14.77 -24.38
N ASN A 208 -1.12 13.67 -25.13
CA ASN A 208 -0.73 13.71 -26.54
C ASN A 208 -1.98 13.96 -27.40
N PHE A 209 -2.27 15.22 -27.75
CA PHE A 209 -3.27 15.55 -28.79
C PHE A 209 -2.75 15.23 -30.20
#